data_AF-A0A8W7Q2J6-F1
#
_entry.id   AF-A0A8W7Q2J6-F1
#
_cell.length_a   1.000
_cell.length_b   1.000
_cell.length_c   1.000
_cell.angle_alpha   90.00
_cell.angle_beta   90.00
_cell.angle_gamma   90.00
#
_symmetry.space_group_name_H-M   'P 1'
#
loop_
_entity.id
_entity.type
_entity.pdbx_description
1 polymer ?
#
loop_
_entity_poly.entity_id
_entity_poly.type
_entity_poly.pdbx_seq_one_letter_code
_entity_poly.pdbx_strand_id
1 'polypeptide(L)'
;MSKRLSNKKCDVTKLFDTLWKEAKQHRVAILIQNQPDKDKLAELIKRKTDDFLRTFPFRDRLKLQPDTKDNAKALAARNRGNELFVPMQGKYLESLQHYNESIAYSEPGSEARALAYGNRSVVCLKLGLSQECLENIRLARASNYPARLMNKLNKREQDVKRCIENDAQIIPRRVTHTPGKYWARETGCPALQLSYEAHANIPHLAKCVELRQNSQYGRHLVTTQHLKAGDVFLIEKPYANLLCDTERYKRCAFCQNEDTFTLIPCEGCTVTMYCSKECMDKAHKQYHRYECGVLRDCWRIVGHLFGGM
;
A
#
# COMPACT_ATOMS: atom_id res chain seq x y z
N MET A 1 8.78 19.70 16.41
CA MET A 1 9.96 20.01 15.59
C MET A 1 10.61 18.71 15.14
N SER A 2 10.63 18.46 13.83
CA SER A 2 11.21 17.26 13.21
C SER A 2 12.70 17.15 13.54
N LYS A 3 13.08 16.14 14.33
CA LYS A 3 14.49 15.74 14.45
C LYS A 3 14.84 14.95 13.19
N ARG A 4 15.75 15.51 12.39
CA ARG A 4 16.41 14.86 11.23
C ARG A 4 16.79 13.41 11.57
N LEU A 5 16.74 12.52 10.57
CA LEU A 5 17.34 11.17 10.52
C LEU A 5 18.88 11.20 10.68
N SER A 6 19.36 11.88 11.72
CA SER A 6 20.75 11.94 12.20
C SER A 6 20.90 11.15 13.51
N ASN A 7 19.87 10.39 13.89
CA ASN A 7 19.89 9.62 15.13
C ASN A 7 20.86 8.45 14.95
N LYS A 8 21.98 8.46 15.69
CA LYS A 8 23.11 7.51 15.66
C LYS A 8 22.72 6.02 15.74
N LYS A 9 21.44 5.68 15.93
CA LYS A 9 20.89 4.32 16.00
C LYS A 9 20.50 3.71 14.64
N CYS A 10 20.34 4.50 13.57
CA CYS A 10 20.01 4.01 12.22
C CYS A 10 20.71 4.86 11.16
N ASP A 11 22.03 5.01 11.29
CA ASP A 11 22.87 5.61 10.27
C ASP A 11 23.16 4.54 9.21
N VAL A 12 22.45 4.62 8.07
CA VAL A 12 22.58 3.66 6.97
C VAL A 12 23.99 3.67 6.39
N THR A 13 24.67 4.83 6.42
CA THR A 13 26.07 4.95 5.99
C THR A 13 26.99 4.22 6.96
N LYS A 14 26.82 4.38 8.27
CA LYS A 14 27.59 3.58 9.25
C LYS A 14 27.29 2.10 9.18
N LEU A 15 26.03 1.71 8.97
CA LEU A 15 25.67 0.32 8.78
C LEU A 15 26.37 -0.23 7.53
N PHE A 16 26.31 0.49 6.40
CA PHE A 16 27.00 0.12 5.18
C PHE A 16 28.52 0.06 5.39
N ASP A 17 29.12 1.04 6.05
CA ASP A 17 30.55 1.08 6.35
C ASP A 17 30.98 -0.07 7.26
N THR A 18 30.16 -0.41 8.26
CA THR A 18 30.41 -1.53 9.17
C THR A 18 30.32 -2.85 8.40
N LEU A 19 29.28 -3.02 7.57
CA LEU A 19 29.14 -4.19 6.68
C LEU A 19 30.29 -4.28 5.68
N TRP A 20 30.72 -3.15 5.11
CA TRP A 20 31.82 -3.07 4.17
C TRP A 20 33.15 -3.46 4.84
N LYS A 21 33.43 -2.90 6.02
CA LYS A 21 34.65 -3.18 6.80
C LYS A 21 34.69 -4.62 7.31
N GLU A 22 33.62 -5.09 7.94
CA GLU A 22 33.56 -6.43 8.54
C GLU A 22 33.57 -7.55 7.51
N ALA A 23 33.01 -7.34 6.32
CA ALA A 23 32.75 -8.44 5.40
C ALA A 23 33.33 -8.32 3.99
N LYS A 24 33.70 -7.12 3.53
CA LYS A 24 34.17 -6.91 2.14
C LYS A 24 35.60 -6.37 2.03
N GLN A 25 36.04 -5.48 2.91
CA GLN A 25 37.29 -4.71 2.70
C GLN A 25 38.52 -5.61 2.51
N HIS A 26 38.69 -6.65 3.35
CA HIS A 26 39.82 -7.56 3.24
C HIS A 26 39.75 -8.47 2.00
N ARG A 27 38.56 -9.02 1.70
CA ARG A 27 38.37 -9.95 0.57
C ARG A 27 38.49 -9.24 -0.79
N VAL A 28 38.03 -8.00 -0.89
CA VAL A 28 38.13 -7.18 -2.10
C VAL A 28 39.57 -6.64 -2.29
N ALA A 29 40.25 -6.22 -1.22
CA ALA A 29 41.63 -5.74 -1.31
C ALA A 29 42.61 -6.81 -1.83
N ILE A 30 42.47 -8.06 -1.37
CA ILE A 30 43.28 -9.20 -1.85
C ILE A 30 43.03 -9.48 -3.35
N LEU A 31 41.81 -9.26 -3.84
CA LEU A 31 41.46 -9.48 -5.24
C LEU A 31 42.01 -8.38 -6.15
N ILE A 32 41.98 -7.12 -5.69
CA ILE A 32 42.54 -5.98 -6.42
C ILE A 32 44.05 -6.12 -6.59
N GLN A 33 44.78 -6.61 -5.58
CA GLN A 33 46.24 -6.79 -5.65
C GLN A 33 46.68 -7.87 -6.65
N ASN A 34 45.79 -8.80 -7.04
CA ASN A 34 46.12 -9.98 -7.83
C ASN A 34 45.50 -10.00 -9.25
N GLN A 35 44.83 -8.92 -9.70
CA GLN A 35 44.23 -8.83 -11.03
C GLN A 35 44.48 -7.46 -11.69
N PRO A 36 45.40 -7.36 -12.67
CA PRO A 36 45.71 -6.11 -13.38
C PRO A 36 44.69 -5.74 -14.46
N ASP A 37 43.83 -6.68 -14.86
CA ASP A 37 42.79 -6.51 -15.87
C ASP A 37 41.51 -5.92 -15.22
N LYS A 38 41.15 -4.70 -15.61
CA LYS A 38 40.07 -3.92 -15.01
C LYS A 38 38.68 -4.54 -15.24
N ASP A 39 38.45 -5.17 -16.38
CA ASP A 39 37.15 -5.76 -16.71
C ASP A 39 36.94 -7.05 -15.93
N LYS A 40 37.99 -7.87 -15.80
CA LYS A 40 37.96 -9.06 -14.92
C LYS A 40 37.82 -8.69 -13.45
N LEU A 41 38.44 -7.59 -13.02
CA LEU A 41 38.32 -7.09 -11.66
C LEU A 41 36.89 -6.67 -11.32
N ALA A 42 36.20 -5.97 -12.22
CA ALA A 42 34.81 -5.56 -12.04
C ALA A 42 33.87 -6.76 -11.88
N GLU A 43 34.00 -7.78 -12.73
CA GLU A 43 33.18 -9.00 -12.65
C GLU A 43 33.45 -9.78 -11.35
N LEU A 44 34.71 -9.83 -10.89
CA LEU A 44 35.05 -10.48 -9.63
C LEU A 44 34.46 -9.76 -8.41
N ILE A 45 34.52 -8.42 -8.39
CA ILE A 45 33.92 -7.58 -7.33
C ILE A 45 32.41 -7.78 -7.28
N LYS A 46 31.76 -7.82 -8.44
CA LYS A 46 30.33 -8.10 -8.58
C LYS A 46 29.98 -9.48 -8.02
N ARG A 47 30.66 -10.54 -8.47
CA ARG A 47 30.43 -11.92 -7.98
C ARG A 47 30.59 -12.05 -6.47
N LYS A 48 31.62 -11.44 -5.88
CA LYS A 48 31.83 -11.45 -4.42
C LYS A 48 30.81 -10.61 -3.67
N THR A 49 30.37 -9.51 -4.27
CA THR A 49 29.27 -8.70 -3.73
C THR A 49 27.98 -9.50 -3.69
N ASP A 50 27.65 -10.22 -4.77
CA ASP A 50 26.46 -11.06 -4.84
C ASP A 50 26.51 -12.22 -3.84
N ASP A 51 27.66 -12.90 -3.72
CA ASP A 51 27.88 -13.96 -2.73
C ASP A 51 27.68 -13.44 -1.30
N PHE A 52 28.24 -12.27 -0.98
CA PHE A 52 28.02 -11.62 0.30
C PHE A 52 26.54 -11.27 0.54
N LEU A 53 25.87 -10.64 -0.43
CA LEU A 53 24.46 -10.26 -0.29
C LEU A 53 23.55 -11.48 -0.08
N ARG A 54 23.93 -12.64 -0.61
CA ARG A 54 23.19 -13.91 -0.45
C ARG A 54 23.48 -14.62 0.88
N THR A 55 24.72 -14.59 1.35
CA THR A 55 25.16 -15.36 2.53
C THR A 55 25.11 -14.56 3.83
N PHE A 56 25.06 -13.23 3.75
CA PHE A 56 25.06 -12.40 4.94
C PHE A 56 23.72 -12.48 5.68
N PRO A 57 23.71 -12.74 7.00
CA PRO A 57 22.49 -12.95 7.77
C PRO A 57 21.81 -11.62 8.12
N PHE A 58 21.34 -10.89 7.11
CA PHE A 58 20.68 -9.59 7.28
C PHE A 58 19.48 -9.67 8.21
N ARG A 59 18.70 -10.77 8.14
CA ARG A 59 17.54 -10.99 8.98
C ARG A 59 17.89 -11.01 10.46
N ASP A 60 18.87 -11.82 10.85
CA ASP A 60 19.26 -11.94 12.26
C ASP A 60 19.90 -10.65 12.77
N ARG A 61 20.82 -10.06 11.98
CA ARG A 61 21.54 -8.85 12.39
C ARG A 61 20.63 -7.62 12.50
N LEU A 62 19.66 -7.47 11.59
CA LEU A 62 18.68 -6.39 11.64
C LEU A 62 17.43 -6.75 12.46
N LYS A 63 17.40 -7.95 13.06
CA LYS A 63 16.27 -8.50 13.82
C LYS A 63 14.95 -8.43 13.06
N LEU A 64 15.00 -8.69 11.74
CA LEU A 64 13.83 -8.69 10.88
C LEU A 64 12.93 -9.86 11.25
N GLN A 65 11.64 -9.59 11.38
CA GLN A 65 10.63 -10.60 11.67
C GLN A 65 10.01 -11.09 10.37
N PRO A 66 9.84 -12.41 10.18
CA PRO A 66 9.13 -12.91 9.03
C PRO A 66 7.68 -12.38 9.06
N ASP A 67 7.22 -11.84 7.94
CA ASP A 67 5.81 -11.51 7.73
C ASP A 67 5.18 -12.59 6.85
N THR A 68 4.41 -13.47 7.47
CA THR A 68 3.71 -14.58 6.79
C THR A 68 2.23 -14.54 7.12
N LYS A 69 1.43 -15.21 6.29
CA LYS A 69 0.02 -15.45 6.58
C LYS A 69 -0.14 -16.23 7.89
N ASP A 70 -1.23 -15.95 8.59
CA ASP A 70 -1.53 -16.45 9.92
C ASP A 70 -3.05 -16.48 10.14
N ASN A 71 -3.64 -17.67 10.01
CA ASN A 71 -5.09 -17.84 10.16
C ASN A 71 -5.58 -17.58 11.60
N ALA A 72 -4.71 -17.72 12.62
CA ALA A 72 -5.08 -17.42 14.00
C ALA A 72 -5.21 -15.90 14.21
N LYS A 73 -4.26 -15.11 13.67
CA LYS A 73 -4.39 -13.64 13.62
C LYS A 73 -5.58 -13.20 12.75
N ALA A 74 -5.83 -13.89 11.64
CA ALA A 74 -6.99 -13.63 10.79
C ALA A 74 -8.30 -13.82 11.58
N LEU A 75 -8.41 -14.90 12.35
CA LEU A 75 -9.55 -15.16 13.23
C LEU A 75 -9.71 -14.08 14.30
N ALA A 76 -8.63 -13.69 14.98
CA ALA A 76 -8.64 -12.65 16.00
C ALA A 76 -9.10 -11.29 15.43
N ALA A 77 -8.62 -10.90 14.25
CA ALA A 77 -9.07 -9.70 13.55
C ALA A 77 -10.56 -9.79 13.18
N ARG A 78 -11.02 -10.93 12.65
CA ARG A 78 -12.44 -11.14 12.33
C ARG A 78 -13.34 -11.04 13.55
N ASN A 79 -12.91 -11.57 14.70
CA ASN A 79 -13.67 -11.50 15.94
C ASN A 79 -13.81 -10.05 16.43
N ARG A 80 -12.74 -9.25 16.38
CA ARG A 80 -12.81 -7.79 16.62
C ARG A 80 -13.82 -7.10 15.68
N GLY A 81 -13.82 -7.48 14.40
CA GLY A 81 -14.81 -6.99 13.44
C GLY A 81 -16.25 -7.36 13.84
N ASN A 82 -16.48 -8.60 14.30
CA ASN A 82 -17.80 -9.06 14.75
C ASN A 82 -18.28 -8.32 15.99
N GLU A 83 -17.39 -8.03 16.94
CA GLU A 83 -17.70 -7.27 18.17
C GLU A 83 -18.19 -5.85 17.84
N LEU A 84 -17.62 -5.22 16.80
CA LEU A 84 -18.00 -3.88 16.34
C LEU A 84 -19.23 -3.89 15.42
N PHE A 85 -19.55 -5.03 14.81
CA PHE A 85 -20.71 -5.19 13.94
C PHE A 85 -22.00 -5.35 14.76
N VAL A 86 -22.33 -4.32 15.56
CA VAL A 86 -23.53 -4.28 16.41
C VAL A 86 -24.65 -3.53 15.69
N PRO A 87 -25.87 -4.11 15.55
CA PRO A 87 -26.96 -3.52 14.76
C PRO A 87 -27.36 -2.08 15.13
N MET A 88 -27.19 -1.69 16.40
CA MET A 88 -27.64 -0.40 16.93
C MET A 88 -26.55 0.67 17.00
N GLN A 89 -25.27 0.31 16.95
CA GLN A 89 -24.17 1.25 17.15
C GLN A 89 -23.56 1.76 15.82
N GLY A 90 -23.86 1.11 14.70
CA GLY A 90 -23.53 1.65 13.36
C GLY A 90 -22.04 1.72 13.01
N LYS A 91 -21.16 1.05 13.75
CA LYS A 91 -19.70 1.01 13.54
C LYS A 91 -19.27 0.13 12.36
N TYR A 92 -20.01 0.20 11.26
CA TYR A 92 -19.83 -0.64 10.09
C TYR A 92 -18.47 -0.45 9.43
N LEU A 93 -17.98 0.80 9.32
CA LEU A 93 -16.67 1.09 8.72
C LEU A 93 -15.50 0.60 9.59
N GLU A 94 -15.60 0.70 10.92
CA GLU A 94 -14.61 0.13 11.83
C GLU A 94 -14.58 -1.41 11.74
N SER A 95 -15.76 -2.06 11.72
CA SER A 95 -15.85 -3.51 11.54
C SER A 95 -15.24 -3.98 10.21
N LEU A 96 -15.45 -3.21 9.14
CA LEU A 96 -14.92 -3.46 7.81
C LEU A 96 -13.39 -3.46 7.79
N GLN A 97 -12.76 -2.50 8.47
CA GLN A 97 -11.31 -2.42 8.56
C GLN A 97 -10.73 -3.71 9.19
N HIS A 98 -11.37 -4.23 10.24
CA HIS A 98 -10.95 -5.49 10.86
C HIS A 98 -11.23 -6.72 9.99
N TYR A 99 -12.29 -6.72 9.17
CA TYR A 99 -12.49 -7.77 8.17
C TYR A 99 -11.42 -7.72 7.07
N ASN A 100 -10.99 -6.54 6.63
CA ASN A 100 -9.87 -6.39 5.70
C ASN A 100 -8.54 -6.82 6.31
N GLU A 101 -8.30 -6.47 7.57
CA GLU A 101 -7.16 -6.95 8.35
C GLU A 101 -7.17 -8.50 8.42
N SER A 102 -8.33 -9.10 8.71
CA SER A 102 -8.51 -10.55 8.70
C SER A 102 -8.17 -11.19 7.35
N ILE A 103 -8.68 -10.61 6.25
CA ILE A 103 -8.36 -11.03 4.88
C ILE A 103 -6.85 -10.94 4.62
N ALA A 104 -6.20 -9.87 5.06
CA ALA A 104 -4.76 -9.67 4.89
C ALA A 104 -3.91 -10.70 5.65
N TYR A 105 -4.34 -11.12 6.85
CA TYR A 105 -3.66 -12.19 7.59
C TYR A 105 -3.94 -13.59 7.05
N SER A 106 -5.12 -13.83 6.47
CA SER A 106 -5.55 -15.17 6.06
C SER A 106 -4.69 -15.79 4.96
N GLU A 107 -4.56 -17.11 4.95
CA GLU A 107 -3.93 -17.86 3.87
C GLU A 107 -4.85 -17.96 2.63
N PRO A 108 -4.28 -18.02 1.40
CA PRO A 108 -5.05 -18.27 0.19
C PRO A 108 -5.85 -19.56 0.26
N GLY A 109 -7.15 -19.48 -0.05
CA GLY A 109 -8.06 -20.61 0.00
C GLY A 109 -8.44 -21.09 1.41
N SER A 110 -8.03 -20.40 2.47
CA SER A 110 -8.41 -20.77 3.83
C SER A 110 -9.87 -20.46 4.15
N GLU A 111 -10.47 -21.26 5.02
CA GLU A 111 -11.79 -20.96 5.58
C GLU A 111 -11.82 -19.58 6.25
N ALA A 112 -10.73 -19.18 6.94
CA ALA A 112 -10.62 -17.87 7.57
C ALA A 112 -10.81 -16.73 6.55
N ARG A 113 -10.19 -16.84 5.36
CA ARG A 113 -10.37 -15.90 4.26
C ARG A 113 -11.81 -15.86 3.76
N ALA A 114 -12.38 -17.04 3.53
CA ALA A 114 -13.76 -17.19 3.05
C ALA A 114 -14.76 -16.53 3.99
N LEU A 115 -14.63 -16.80 5.29
CA LEU A 115 -15.49 -16.23 6.32
C LEU A 115 -15.35 -14.72 6.41
N ALA A 116 -14.13 -14.17 6.30
CA ALA A 116 -13.91 -12.73 6.34
C ALA A 116 -14.54 -11.99 5.14
N TYR A 117 -14.44 -12.53 3.91
CA TYR A 117 -15.22 -12.01 2.77
C TYR A 117 -16.74 -12.15 2.98
N GLY A 118 -17.16 -13.25 3.61
CA GLY A 118 -18.54 -13.46 4.04
C GLY A 118 -19.01 -12.43 5.07
N ASN A 119 -18.16 -11.99 6.00
CA ASN A 119 -18.49 -10.93 6.95
C ASN A 119 -18.53 -9.56 6.25
N ARG A 120 -17.56 -9.28 5.37
CA ARG A 120 -17.48 -8.05 4.59
C ARG A 120 -18.72 -7.82 3.70
N SER A 121 -19.25 -8.86 3.07
CA SER A 121 -20.51 -8.75 2.30
C SER A 121 -21.72 -8.39 3.15
N VAL A 122 -21.77 -8.76 4.44
CA VAL A 122 -22.88 -8.29 5.33
C VAL A 122 -22.80 -6.78 5.50
N VAL A 123 -21.59 -6.24 5.68
CA VAL A 123 -21.37 -4.78 5.79
C VAL A 123 -21.84 -4.08 4.53
N CYS A 124 -21.44 -4.57 3.35
CA CYS A 124 -21.88 -4.01 2.07
C CYS A 124 -23.41 -4.00 1.94
N LEU A 125 -24.08 -5.12 2.26
CA LEU A 125 -25.54 -5.19 2.24
C LEU A 125 -26.19 -4.17 3.18
N LYS A 126 -25.68 -4.01 4.41
CA LYS A 126 -26.21 -3.03 5.38
C LYS A 126 -26.07 -1.58 4.92
N LEU A 127 -25.07 -1.29 4.09
CA LEU A 127 -24.83 0.05 3.54
C LEU A 127 -25.46 0.25 2.16
N GLY A 128 -26.24 -0.71 1.63
CA GLY A 128 -26.86 -0.62 0.31
C GLY A 128 -25.87 -0.76 -0.86
N LEU A 129 -24.66 -1.24 -0.60
CA LEU A 129 -23.59 -1.43 -1.59
C LEU A 129 -23.74 -2.79 -2.29
N SER A 130 -24.75 -2.89 -3.17
CA SER A 130 -25.16 -4.14 -3.80
C SER A 130 -24.06 -4.80 -4.62
N GLN A 131 -23.31 -4.03 -5.42
CA GLN A 131 -22.26 -4.55 -6.29
C GLN A 131 -21.06 -5.09 -5.50
N GLU A 132 -20.61 -4.35 -4.50
CA GLU A 132 -19.55 -4.72 -3.58
C GLU A 132 -19.96 -5.94 -2.75
N CYS A 133 -21.24 -6.05 -2.39
CA CYS A 133 -21.76 -7.23 -1.70
C CYS A 133 -21.65 -8.49 -2.57
N LEU A 134 -22.07 -8.42 -3.84
CA LEU A 134 -21.96 -9.54 -4.79
C LEU A 134 -20.51 -9.95 -5.04
N GLU A 135 -19.61 -8.98 -5.19
CA GLU A 135 -18.19 -9.26 -5.37
C GLU A 135 -17.59 -9.97 -4.15
N ASN A 136 -17.97 -9.55 -2.95
CA ASN A 136 -17.55 -10.23 -1.73
C ASN A 136 -18.11 -11.65 -1.59
N ILE A 137 -19.35 -11.89 -2.03
CA ILE A 137 -19.93 -13.23 -2.08
C ILE A 137 -19.14 -14.12 -3.07
N ARG A 138 -18.77 -13.58 -4.23
CA ARG A 138 -17.93 -14.28 -5.21
C ARG A 138 -16.55 -14.63 -4.63
N LEU A 139 -15.88 -13.67 -3.99
CA LEU A 139 -14.57 -13.86 -3.34
C LEU A 139 -14.64 -14.86 -2.18
N ALA A 140 -15.71 -14.84 -1.40
CA ALA A 140 -15.95 -15.81 -0.33
C ALA A 140 -16.04 -17.23 -0.89
N ARG A 141 -16.84 -17.46 -1.95
CA ARG A 141 -16.95 -18.76 -2.63
C ARG A 141 -15.62 -19.23 -3.21
N ALA A 142 -14.90 -18.33 -3.89
CA ALA A 142 -13.58 -18.61 -4.44
C ALA A 142 -12.52 -18.94 -3.38
N SER A 143 -12.77 -18.60 -2.12
CA SER A 143 -11.87 -18.87 -0.98
C SER A 143 -12.30 -20.07 -0.14
N ASN A 144 -13.04 -21.03 -0.71
CA ASN A 144 -13.54 -22.23 -0.02
C ASN A 144 -14.53 -21.91 1.13
N TYR A 145 -15.60 -21.17 0.81
CA TYR A 145 -16.65 -20.90 1.80
C TYR A 145 -17.28 -22.19 2.34
N PRO A 146 -17.44 -22.37 3.66
CA PRO A 146 -17.91 -23.62 4.21
C PRO A 146 -19.32 -23.99 3.77
N ALA A 147 -19.50 -25.24 3.31
CA ALA A 147 -20.81 -25.78 2.91
C ALA A 147 -21.88 -25.59 3.99
N ARG A 148 -21.51 -25.79 5.27
CA ARG A 148 -22.40 -25.61 6.44
C ARG A 148 -22.97 -24.20 6.59
N LEU A 149 -22.35 -23.19 5.99
CA LEU A 149 -22.78 -21.79 6.04
C LEU A 149 -23.33 -21.29 4.69
N MET A 150 -23.34 -22.12 3.64
CA MET A 150 -23.73 -21.66 2.31
C MET A 150 -25.15 -21.12 2.24
N ASN A 151 -26.09 -21.67 3.00
CA ASN A 151 -27.45 -21.16 3.04
C ASN A 151 -27.51 -19.67 3.45
N LYS A 152 -26.65 -19.25 4.39
CA LYS A 152 -26.56 -17.84 4.81
C LYS A 152 -26.04 -16.94 3.69
N LEU A 153 -25.03 -17.40 2.96
CA LEU A 153 -24.42 -16.65 1.86
C LEU A 153 -25.37 -16.56 0.65
N ASN A 154 -26.06 -17.65 0.31
CA ASN A 154 -27.05 -17.70 -0.77
C ASN A 154 -28.27 -16.84 -0.48
N LYS A 155 -28.79 -16.87 0.75
CA LYS A 155 -29.88 -15.97 1.16
C LYS A 155 -29.48 -14.51 1.00
N ARG A 156 -28.26 -14.14 1.41
CA ARG A 156 -27.74 -12.78 1.22
C ARG A 156 -27.66 -12.39 -0.25
N GLU A 157 -27.19 -13.29 -1.12
CA GLU A 157 -27.15 -13.03 -2.57
C GLU A 157 -28.54 -12.79 -3.14
N GLN A 158 -29.55 -13.57 -2.72
CA GLN A 158 -30.94 -13.38 -3.12
C GLN A 158 -31.51 -12.04 -2.64
N ASP A 159 -31.22 -11.65 -1.39
CA ASP A 159 -31.66 -10.37 -0.83
C ASP A 159 -31.07 -9.19 -1.63
N VAL A 160 -29.77 -9.25 -1.98
CA VAL A 160 -29.12 -8.22 -2.81
C VAL A 160 -29.74 -8.15 -4.21
N LYS A 161 -30.00 -9.30 -4.86
CA LYS A 161 -30.64 -9.35 -6.18
C LYS A 161 -32.03 -8.71 -6.14
N ARG A 162 -32.83 -8.99 -5.11
CA ARG A 162 -34.13 -8.35 -4.90
C ARG A 162 -34.02 -6.83 -4.72
N CYS A 163 -33.02 -6.36 -3.97
CA CYS A 163 -32.75 -4.92 -3.84
C CYS A 163 -32.46 -4.28 -5.20
N ILE A 164 -31.59 -4.89 -6.02
CA ILE A 164 -31.26 -4.38 -7.36
C ILE A 164 -32.50 -4.33 -8.26
N GLU A 165 -33.33 -5.38 -8.25
CA GLU A 165 -34.56 -5.45 -9.04
C GLU A 165 -35.57 -4.36 -8.64
N ASN A 166 -35.75 -4.15 -7.34
CA ASN A 166 -36.63 -3.09 -6.81
C ASN A 166 -36.11 -1.68 -7.14
N ASP A 167 -34.79 -1.46 -6.99
CA ASP A 167 -34.17 -0.16 -7.30
C ASP A 167 -34.23 0.18 -8.79
N ALA A 168 -34.11 -0.84 -9.67
CA ALA A 168 -34.22 -0.68 -11.11
C ALA A 168 -35.64 -0.24 -11.56
N GLN A 169 -36.67 -0.51 -10.77
CA GLN A 169 -38.05 -0.08 -11.04
C GLN A 169 -38.34 1.35 -10.59
N ILE A 170 -37.58 1.91 -9.64
CA ILE A 170 -37.82 3.24 -9.05
C ILE A 170 -36.93 4.31 -9.70
N ILE A 171 -35.76 3.94 -10.23
CA ILE A 171 -34.76 4.91 -10.73
C ILE A 171 -34.24 4.48 -12.12
N PRO A 172 -34.67 5.12 -13.23
CA PRO A 172 -34.07 4.86 -14.53
C PRO A 172 -32.64 5.41 -14.53
N ARG A 173 -31.66 4.50 -14.49
CA ARG A 173 -30.21 4.75 -14.55
C ARG A 173 -29.67 5.71 -13.48
N ARG A 174 -29.45 5.20 -12.26
CA ARG A 174 -28.28 5.66 -11.48
C ARG A 174 -27.05 4.86 -11.89
N VAL A 175 -25.96 5.59 -12.03
CA VAL A 175 -24.62 5.21 -12.49
C VAL A 175 -24.34 3.72 -12.40
N THR A 176 -23.90 3.12 -13.52
CA THR A 176 -23.33 1.77 -13.56
C THR A 176 -22.07 1.74 -12.70
N HIS A 177 -22.24 1.53 -11.39
CA HIS A 177 -21.16 1.25 -10.47
C HIS A 177 -20.54 -0.08 -10.90
N THR A 178 -19.33 -0.05 -11.45
CA THR A 178 -18.54 -1.25 -11.62
C THR A 178 -17.77 -1.44 -10.31
N PRO A 179 -18.03 -2.49 -9.52
CA PRO A 179 -17.27 -2.72 -8.30
C PRO A 179 -15.78 -2.87 -8.68
N GLY A 180 -14.92 -2.06 -8.06
CA GLY A 180 -13.47 -2.07 -8.34
C GLY A 180 -13.00 -1.30 -9.58
N LYS A 181 -13.86 -0.54 -10.28
CA LYS A 181 -13.36 0.54 -11.15
C LYS A 181 -13.36 1.84 -10.38
N TYR A 182 -12.16 2.22 -9.95
CA TYR A 182 -11.67 3.60 -9.88
C TYR A 182 -12.74 4.64 -10.27
N TRP A 183 -13.35 5.32 -9.31
CA TRP A 183 -13.63 6.72 -9.56
C TRP A 183 -12.25 7.35 -9.58
N ALA A 184 -11.84 7.75 -10.77
CA ALA A 184 -10.88 8.82 -10.83
C ALA A 184 -11.39 9.93 -9.93
N ARG A 185 -10.50 10.59 -9.19
CA ARG A 185 -10.81 11.97 -8.78
C ARG A 185 -11.24 12.83 -10.00
N GLU A 186 -11.04 12.36 -11.22
CA GLU A 186 -11.41 12.95 -12.51
C GLU A 186 -12.88 12.75 -12.92
N THR A 187 -13.70 11.93 -12.24
CA THR A 187 -15.13 11.84 -12.58
C THR A 187 -15.90 13.05 -12.02
N GLY A 188 -15.73 14.17 -12.70
CA GLY A 188 -16.44 15.44 -12.50
C GLY A 188 -15.53 16.65 -12.32
N CYS A 189 -14.29 16.46 -11.86
CA CYS A 189 -13.32 17.55 -11.73
C CYS A 189 -12.25 17.45 -12.82
N PRO A 190 -12.03 18.50 -13.63
CA PRO A 190 -10.94 18.51 -14.60
C PRO A 190 -9.62 18.27 -13.87
N ALA A 191 -8.71 17.53 -14.51
CA ALA A 191 -7.35 17.37 -14.01
C ALA A 191 -6.76 18.75 -13.74
N LEU A 192 -6.11 18.93 -12.58
CA LEU A 192 -5.43 20.18 -12.28
C LEU A 192 -4.43 20.50 -13.38
N GLN A 193 -4.46 21.73 -13.87
CA GLN A 193 -3.53 22.26 -14.86
C GLN A 193 -2.83 23.46 -14.24
N LEU A 194 -1.63 23.78 -14.75
CA LEU A 194 -0.94 24.99 -14.36
C LEU A 194 -1.79 26.20 -14.78
N SER A 195 -1.94 27.18 -13.88
CA SER A 195 -2.62 28.45 -14.19
C SER A 195 -1.86 29.31 -15.21
N TYR A 196 -0.59 29.00 -15.45
CA TYR A 196 0.34 29.79 -16.25
C TYR A 196 1.15 28.91 -17.21
N GLU A 197 1.83 29.55 -18.17
CA GLU A 197 2.75 28.88 -19.09
C GLU A 197 3.74 28.01 -18.32
N ALA A 198 3.96 26.78 -18.79
CA ALA A 198 4.91 25.86 -18.18
C ALA A 198 6.36 26.36 -18.36
N HIS A 199 7.21 26.11 -17.37
CA HIS A 199 8.63 26.39 -17.48
C HIS A 199 9.27 25.48 -18.55
N ALA A 200 10.09 26.05 -19.44
CA ALA A 200 10.63 25.34 -20.61
C ALA A 200 11.34 24.02 -20.27
N ASN A 201 12.11 24.01 -19.17
CA ASN A 201 12.85 22.82 -18.73
C ASN A 201 12.12 21.98 -17.66
N ILE A 202 11.03 22.49 -17.08
CA ILE A 202 10.32 21.85 -15.96
C ILE A 202 8.82 21.96 -16.23
N PRO A 203 8.24 21.12 -17.09
CA PRO A 203 6.88 21.32 -17.62
C PRO A 203 5.75 21.29 -16.57
N HIS A 204 6.06 20.80 -15.38
CA HIS A 204 5.12 20.73 -14.25
C HIS A 204 5.25 21.91 -13.28
N LEU A 205 6.12 22.87 -13.57
CA LEU A 205 6.31 24.11 -12.83
C LEU A 205 5.90 25.30 -13.71
N ALA A 206 5.20 26.28 -13.16
CA ALA A 206 4.89 27.51 -13.87
C ALA A 206 6.17 28.30 -14.19
N LYS A 207 6.25 28.86 -15.39
CA LYS A 207 7.37 29.68 -15.89
C LYS A 207 7.70 30.86 -15.01
N CYS A 208 6.70 31.39 -14.31
CA CYS A 208 6.86 32.49 -13.37
C CYS A 208 7.45 32.07 -12.01
N VAL A 209 7.89 30.82 -11.84
CA VAL A 209 8.53 30.34 -10.61
C VAL A 209 10.01 30.07 -10.86
N GLU A 210 10.86 30.63 -10.01
CA GLU A 210 12.32 30.50 -10.09
C GLU A 210 12.89 29.90 -8.80
N LEU A 211 13.92 29.07 -8.93
CA LEU A 211 14.74 28.62 -7.80
C LEU A 211 15.81 29.69 -7.51
N ARG A 212 15.80 30.26 -6.31
CA ARG A 212 16.81 31.20 -5.81
C ARG A 212 17.50 30.67 -4.57
N GLN A 213 18.59 31.32 -4.17
CA GLN A 213 19.32 31.00 -2.96
C GLN A 213 19.75 32.25 -2.21
N ASN A 214 19.58 32.26 -0.88
CA ASN A 214 20.12 33.29 0.00
C ASN A 214 20.54 32.70 1.37
N SER A 215 21.14 33.52 2.23
CA SER A 215 21.64 33.11 3.54
C SER A 215 20.54 32.78 4.56
N GLN A 216 19.36 33.37 4.42
CA GLN A 216 18.25 33.20 5.37
C GLN A 216 17.48 31.89 5.13
N TYR A 217 17.19 31.54 3.88
CA TYR A 217 16.32 30.41 3.52
C TYR A 217 17.05 29.27 2.78
N GLY A 218 18.31 29.47 2.39
CA GLY A 218 18.99 28.55 1.49
C GLY A 218 18.31 28.54 0.12
N ARG A 219 18.16 27.36 -0.50
CA ARG A 219 17.45 27.21 -1.78
C ARG A 219 15.93 27.28 -1.58
N HIS A 220 15.26 28.15 -2.32
CA HIS A 220 13.83 28.41 -2.19
C HIS A 220 13.21 28.79 -3.54
N LEU A 221 11.90 28.61 -3.68
CA LEU A 221 11.15 29.04 -4.85
C LEU A 221 10.63 30.46 -4.64
N VAL A 222 10.70 31.29 -5.67
CA VAL A 222 10.09 32.63 -5.70
C VAL A 222 9.25 32.80 -6.96
N THR A 223 8.24 33.66 -6.91
CA THR A 223 7.45 34.01 -8.08
C THR A 223 7.94 35.33 -8.69
N THR A 224 7.97 35.44 -10.00
CA THR A 224 8.35 36.67 -10.74
C THR A 224 7.15 37.56 -11.08
N GLN A 225 5.94 37.10 -10.75
CA GLN A 225 4.69 37.83 -10.92
C GLN A 225 3.74 37.56 -9.74
N HIS A 226 2.68 38.35 -9.65
CA HIS A 226 1.62 38.15 -8.66
C HIS A 226 0.76 36.93 -9.01
N LEU A 227 0.57 36.04 -8.02
CA LEU A 227 -0.37 34.93 -8.08
C LEU A 227 -1.64 35.28 -7.30
N LYS A 228 -2.78 34.72 -7.72
CA LYS A 228 -4.06 34.82 -7.03
C LYS A 228 -4.33 33.57 -6.20
N ALA A 229 -5.20 33.70 -5.20
CA ALA A 229 -5.67 32.54 -4.45
C ALA A 229 -6.35 31.53 -5.39
N GLY A 230 -5.92 30.28 -5.32
CA GLY A 230 -6.40 29.20 -6.20
C GLY A 230 -5.50 28.93 -7.41
N ASP A 231 -4.49 29.75 -7.68
CA ASP A 231 -3.57 29.48 -8.79
C ASP A 231 -2.68 28.26 -8.54
N VAL A 232 -2.53 27.44 -9.58
CA VAL A 232 -1.70 26.24 -9.57
C VAL A 232 -0.38 26.57 -10.27
N PHE A 233 0.72 26.62 -9.50
CA PHE A 233 2.06 26.94 -10.02
C PHE A 233 3.02 25.74 -10.04
N LEU A 234 2.66 24.61 -9.43
CA LEU A 234 3.46 23.38 -9.40
C LEU A 234 2.54 22.16 -9.30
N ILE A 235 2.77 21.15 -10.12
CA ILE A 235 2.08 19.85 -10.08
C ILE A 235 3.11 18.73 -10.03
N GLU A 236 3.46 18.25 -8.86
CA GLU A 236 4.49 17.23 -8.72
C GLU A 236 3.90 15.87 -8.32
N LYS A 237 4.33 14.80 -9.01
CA LYS A 237 4.06 13.43 -8.58
C LYS A 237 5.08 13.04 -7.52
N PRO A 238 4.67 12.43 -6.38
CA PRO A 238 5.61 12.03 -5.36
C PRO A 238 6.64 11.06 -5.94
N TYR A 239 7.91 11.27 -5.61
CA TYR A 239 8.99 10.37 -6.02
C TYR A 239 8.76 8.94 -5.51
N ALA A 240 8.35 8.82 -4.25
CA ALA A 240 7.95 7.57 -3.62
C ALA A 240 6.78 7.85 -2.67
N ASN A 241 5.90 6.86 -2.51
CA ASN A 241 4.76 6.95 -1.63
C ASN A 241 4.59 5.67 -0.81
N LEU A 242 4.04 5.82 0.40
CA LEU A 242 3.80 4.71 1.31
C LEU A 242 2.57 5.07 2.16
N LEU A 243 1.61 4.15 2.27
CA LEU A 243 0.40 4.35 3.07
C LEU A 243 0.72 4.32 4.56
N CYS A 244 0.42 5.38 5.33
CA CYS A 244 0.54 5.31 6.79
C CYS A 244 -0.25 4.15 7.41
N ASP A 245 0.17 3.71 8.60
CA ASP A 245 -0.42 2.55 9.31
C ASP A 245 -1.93 2.67 9.47
N THR A 246 -2.42 3.88 9.77
CA THR A 246 -3.85 4.20 9.93
C THR A 246 -4.68 4.09 8.65
N GLU A 247 -4.04 4.13 7.48
CA GLU A 247 -4.67 4.00 6.16
C GLU A 247 -4.52 2.58 5.58
N ARG A 248 -3.79 1.70 6.26
CA ARG A 248 -3.78 0.28 5.91
C ARG A 248 -5.17 -0.31 6.05
N TYR A 249 -5.45 -1.29 5.20
CA TYR A 249 -6.75 -1.96 5.15
C TYR A 249 -7.91 -1.04 4.76
N LYS A 250 -7.64 0.23 4.38
CA LYS A 250 -8.63 1.19 3.83
C LYS A 250 -8.30 1.58 2.39
N ARG A 251 -7.01 1.74 2.09
CA ARG A 251 -6.57 2.19 0.76
C ARG A 251 -5.80 1.13 -0.01
N CYS A 252 -5.87 1.23 -1.33
CA CYS A 252 -5.01 0.46 -2.21
C CYS A 252 -3.55 0.91 -2.05
N ALA A 253 -2.64 -0.04 -1.84
CA ALA A 253 -1.21 0.22 -1.67
C ALA A 253 -0.48 0.71 -2.94
N PHE A 254 -1.17 0.74 -4.09
CA PHE A 254 -0.64 1.24 -5.36
C PHE A 254 -1.24 2.60 -5.74
N CYS A 255 -2.55 2.66 -5.99
CA CYS A 255 -3.21 3.88 -6.43
C CYS A 255 -3.69 4.79 -5.30
N GLN A 256 -3.65 4.34 -4.04
CA GLN A 256 -4.08 5.08 -2.84
C GLN A 256 -5.58 5.42 -2.78
N ASN A 257 -6.37 4.92 -3.73
CA ASN A 257 -7.81 5.01 -3.67
C ASN A 257 -8.37 4.29 -2.45
N GLU A 258 -9.47 4.83 -1.95
CA GLU A 258 -10.24 4.28 -0.86
C GLU A 258 -11.28 3.29 -1.42
N ASP A 259 -10.85 2.05 -1.63
CA ASP A 259 -11.68 0.95 -2.13
C ASP A 259 -11.91 -0.11 -1.03
N THR A 260 -12.11 0.36 0.21
CA THR A 260 -12.15 -0.45 1.44
C THR A 260 -13.08 -1.67 1.36
N PHE A 261 -14.15 -1.62 0.58
CA PHE A 261 -15.14 -2.70 0.50
C PHE A 261 -14.71 -3.90 -0.33
N THR A 262 -13.72 -3.74 -1.21
CA THR A 262 -13.35 -4.77 -2.20
C THR A 262 -11.85 -5.04 -2.27
N LEU A 263 -11.04 -4.42 -1.40
CA LEU A 263 -9.60 -4.66 -1.33
C LEU A 263 -9.24 -6.16 -1.32
N ILE A 264 -8.27 -6.55 -2.14
CA ILE A 264 -7.68 -7.88 -2.18
C ILE A 264 -6.27 -7.87 -1.56
N PRO A 265 -5.90 -8.86 -0.76
CA PRO A 265 -4.62 -8.84 -0.06
C PRO A 265 -3.46 -9.22 -0.98
N CYS A 266 -2.25 -8.75 -0.70
CA CYS A 266 -1.05 -9.42 -1.19
C CYS A 266 -1.03 -10.87 -0.68
N GLU A 267 -0.57 -11.83 -1.47
CA GLU A 267 -0.49 -13.22 -1.00
C GLU A 267 0.79 -13.51 -0.19
N GLY A 268 1.82 -12.67 -0.32
CA GLY A 268 3.12 -12.87 0.33
C GLY A 268 3.28 -12.19 1.70
N CYS A 269 2.62 -11.06 1.93
CA CYS A 269 2.73 -10.28 3.19
C CYS A 269 1.35 -9.99 3.78
N THR A 270 1.30 -9.50 5.01
CA THR A 270 0.05 -9.14 5.72
C THR A 270 -0.24 -7.63 5.71
N VAL A 271 0.61 -6.85 5.02
CA VAL A 271 0.62 -5.38 5.09
C VAL A 271 -0.16 -4.72 3.96
N THR A 272 0.01 -5.17 2.72
CA THR A 272 -0.55 -4.48 1.55
C THR A 272 -1.83 -5.14 1.05
N MET A 273 -2.76 -4.30 0.60
CA MET A 273 -3.94 -4.70 -0.14
C MET A 273 -4.13 -3.79 -1.35
N TYR A 274 -4.89 -4.25 -2.35
CA TYR A 274 -5.06 -3.60 -3.63
C TYR A 274 -6.52 -3.58 -4.05
N CYS A 275 -6.96 -2.56 -4.79
CA CYS A 275 -8.34 -2.52 -5.30
C CYS A 275 -8.56 -3.46 -6.49
N SER A 276 -7.49 -3.88 -7.16
CA SER A 276 -7.57 -4.76 -8.33
C SER A 276 -6.30 -5.59 -8.50
N LYS A 277 -6.42 -6.68 -9.27
CA LYS A 277 -5.28 -7.50 -9.67
C LYS A 277 -4.26 -6.69 -10.46
N GLU A 278 -4.73 -5.77 -11.30
CA GLU A 278 -3.87 -4.85 -12.05
C GLU A 278 -3.01 -3.97 -11.12
N CYS A 279 -3.59 -3.36 -10.08
CA CYS A 279 -2.84 -2.58 -9.10
C CYS A 279 -1.82 -3.43 -8.34
N MET A 280 -2.19 -4.66 -7.96
CA MET A 280 -1.29 -5.61 -7.32
C MET A 280 -0.11 -5.96 -8.23
N ASP A 281 -0.36 -6.26 -9.50
CA ASP A 281 0.67 -6.65 -10.46
C ASP A 281 1.61 -5.47 -10.80
N LYS A 282 1.05 -4.26 -10.95
CA LYS A 282 1.83 -3.03 -11.12
C LYS A 282 2.73 -2.76 -9.92
N ALA A 283 2.20 -2.85 -8.70
CA ALA A 283 2.98 -2.67 -7.48
C ALA A 283 4.10 -3.71 -7.38
N HIS A 284 3.78 -4.99 -7.59
CA HIS A 284 4.76 -6.09 -7.57
C HIS A 284 5.88 -5.88 -8.59
N LYS A 285 5.54 -5.48 -9.82
CA LYS A 285 6.52 -5.21 -10.89
C LYS A 285 7.44 -4.03 -10.55
N GLN A 286 6.90 -2.97 -9.95
CA GLN A 286 7.63 -1.73 -9.73
C GLN A 286 8.49 -1.75 -8.46
N TYR A 287 7.90 -2.12 -7.32
CA TYR A 287 8.57 -1.99 -6.02
C TYR A 287 8.23 -3.10 -5.04
N HIS A 288 6.98 -3.58 -5.01
CA HIS A 288 6.49 -4.42 -3.91
C HIS A 288 7.23 -5.76 -3.80
N ARG A 289 7.73 -6.33 -4.91
CA ARG A 289 8.53 -7.58 -4.87
C ARG A 289 9.80 -7.47 -4.02
N TYR A 290 10.35 -6.26 -3.89
CA TYR A 290 11.57 -6.01 -3.13
C TYR A 290 11.29 -5.71 -1.65
N GLU A 291 10.16 -5.05 -1.35
CA GLU A 291 9.78 -4.70 0.02
C GLU A 291 8.91 -5.76 0.70
N CYS A 292 8.19 -6.63 -0.02
CA CYS A 292 7.15 -7.51 0.53
C CYS A 292 7.60 -8.25 1.80
N GLY A 293 8.79 -8.85 1.79
CA GLY A 293 9.32 -9.63 2.92
C GLY A 293 9.94 -8.82 4.06
N VAL A 294 10.00 -7.49 3.95
CA VAL A 294 10.59 -6.58 4.95
C VAL A 294 9.68 -5.41 5.31
N LEU A 295 8.56 -5.22 4.60
CA LEU A 295 7.72 -4.04 4.71
C LEU A 295 7.16 -3.86 6.12
N ARG A 296 6.76 -4.96 6.78
CA ARG A 296 6.31 -4.96 8.18
C ARG A 296 7.41 -4.41 9.11
N ASP A 297 8.66 -4.77 8.89
CA ASP A 297 9.79 -4.24 9.66
C ASP A 297 10.13 -2.81 9.30
N CYS A 298 9.99 -2.39 8.03
CA CYS A 298 10.15 -0.99 7.65
C CYS A 298 9.23 -0.10 8.48
N TRP A 299 8.00 -0.54 8.75
CA TRP A 299 7.09 0.16 9.65
C TRP A 299 7.53 0.16 11.10
N ARG A 300 8.08 -0.95 11.61
CA ARG A 300 8.65 -1.00 12.96
C ARG A 300 9.87 -0.07 13.11
N ILE A 301 10.70 0.02 12.08
CA ILE A 301 11.96 0.78 12.08
C ILE A 301 11.72 2.27 11.85
N VAL A 302 10.79 2.62 10.95
CA VAL A 302 10.51 4.01 10.54
C VAL A 302 9.33 4.61 11.32
N GLY A 303 8.38 3.79 11.78
CA GLY A 303 7.09 4.19 12.36
C GLY A 303 7.12 4.86 13.74
N HIS A 304 8.30 5.08 14.33
CA HIS A 304 8.42 5.98 15.49
C HIS A 304 8.66 7.45 15.12
N LEU A 305 8.67 7.81 13.82
CA LEU A 305 8.87 9.20 13.38
C LEU A 305 7.66 10.11 13.61
N PHE A 306 6.48 9.55 13.84
CA PHE A 306 5.29 10.30 14.28
C PHE A 306 4.80 9.61 15.54
N GLY A 307 5.00 10.25 16.70
CA GLY A 307 4.66 9.70 18.01
C GLY A 307 3.29 9.03 17.97
N GLY A 308 3.26 7.74 18.32
CA GLY A 308 2.01 7.04 18.55
C GLY A 308 1.18 7.84 19.55
N MET A 309 -0.09 8.05 19.20
CA MET A 309 -1.13 8.10 20.21
C MET A 309 -1.41 6.67 20.65
#